data_AF-A0A9D5GM14-F1
#
_entry.id   AF-A0A9D5GM14-F1
#
_cell.length_a   1.000
_cell.length_b   1.000
_cell.length_c   1.000
_cell.angle_alpha   90.00
_cell.angle_beta   90.00
_cell.angle_gamma   90.00
#
_symmetry.space_group_name_H-M   'P 1'
#
loop_
_entity.id
_entity.type
_entity.pdbx_description
1 polymer ?
#
loop_
_entity_poly.entity_id
_entity_poly.type
_entity_poly.pdbx_seq_one_letter_code
_entity_poly.pdbx_strand_id
1 'polypeptide(L)'
;MDETLHHHEGQLLPIDRAVALVERVRVSAERHAVLALDAVAMVMPHILGIALRRCPQLPPTIAERIKDYRSRNVADWVMYRKALASAAEARRWPIHWYDAKKVLGLATRRSTSRTSTRNFSKCGGQSGRHGTRITSSRWRRP
;
A
#
# COMPACT_ATOMS: atom_id res chain seq x y z
N MET A 1 40.28 1.11 -5.78
CA MET A 1 39.95 0.34 -4.56
C MET A 1 38.44 0.39 -4.42
N ASP A 2 37.85 -0.77 -4.17
CA ASP A 2 36.41 -1.05 -4.11
C ASP A 2 35.84 -0.50 -2.80
N GLU A 3 34.89 0.44 -2.88
CA GLU A 3 34.27 1.07 -1.71
C GLU A 3 32.76 0.84 -1.77
N THR A 4 32.39 -0.44 -1.67
CA THR A 4 31.02 -0.84 -1.39
C THR A 4 30.84 -1.05 0.11
N LEU A 5 30.10 -0.15 0.78
CA LEU A 5 28.96 -0.46 1.68
C LEU A 5 28.67 0.69 2.68
N HIS A 6 27.85 1.63 2.22
CA HIS A 6 27.18 2.69 3.01
C HIS A 6 26.13 2.15 4.03
N HIS A 7 26.40 1.03 4.71
CA HIS A 7 25.43 0.34 5.58
C HIS A 7 25.82 0.26 7.06
N HIS A 8 27.01 0.73 7.45
CA HIS A 8 27.53 0.53 8.80
C HIS A 8 27.43 1.75 9.74
N GLU A 9 27.39 2.99 9.25
CA GLU A 9 27.42 4.17 10.13
C GLU A 9 26.17 4.29 11.01
N GLY A 10 25.00 3.89 10.49
CA GLY A 10 23.76 3.87 11.26
C GLY A 10 23.76 2.85 12.42
N GLN A 11 24.61 1.81 12.35
CA GLN A 11 24.70 0.76 13.38
C GLN A 11 25.66 1.13 14.52
N LEU A 12 26.52 2.12 14.32
CA LEU A 12 27.54 2.55 15.28
C LEU A 12 27.08 3.70 16.20
N LEU A 13 25.87 4.22 15.99
CA LEU A 13 25.30 5.24 16.85
C LEU A 13 25.04 4.70 18.26
N PRO A 14 25.44 5.44 19.32
CA PRO A 14 24.99 5.17 20.68
C PRO A 14 23.47 5.04 20.74
N ILE A 15 22.97 4.06 21.50
CA ILE A 15 21.55 3.68 21.49
C ILE A 15 20.62 4.84 21.83
N ASP A 16 21.04 5.75 22.71
CA ASP A 16 20.34 6.98 23.08
C ASP A 16 20.22 7.95 21.89
N ARG A 17 21.31 8.14 21.14
CA ARG A 17 21.32 8.97 19.93
C ARG A 17 20.47 8.36 18.82
N ALA A 18 20.51 7.05 18.67
CA ALA A 18 19.69 6.33 17.70
C ALA A 18 18.19 6.44 18.04
N VAL A 19 17.82 6.27 19.32
CA VAL A 19 16.43 6.46 19.77
C VAL A 19 15.96 7.88 19.51
N ALA A 20 16.76 8.89 19.85
CA ALA A 20 16.42 10.29 19.61
C ALA A 20 16.25 10.60 18.12
N LEU A 21 17.07 10.01 17.25
CA LEU A 21 16.93 10.14 15.80
C LEU A 21 15.62 9.53 15.30
N VAL A 22 15.30 8.30 15.72
CA VAL A 22 14.06 7.62 15.33
C VAL A 22 12.83 8.41 15.78
N GLU A 23 12.86 9.00 16.98
CA GLU A 23 11.76 9.87 17.44
C GLU A 23 11.59 11.12 16.58
N ARG A 24 12.68 11.79 16.18
CA ARG A 24 12.60 12.92 15.25
C ARG A 24 12.03 12.51 13.90
N VAL A 25 12.46 11.37 13.38
CA VAL A 25 11.94 10.82 12.13
C VAL A 25 10.46 10.49 12.26
N ARG A 26 10.02 9.91 13.38
CA ARG A 26 8.60 9.63 13.66
C ARG A 26 7.77 10.90 13.63
N VAL A 27 8.18 11.94 14.34
CA VAL A 27 7.48 13.25 14.35
C VAL A 27 7.43 13.85 12.94
N SER A 28 8.53 13.77 12.20
CA SER A 28 8.55 14.24 10.81
C SER A 28 7.59 13.45 9.93
N ALA A 29 7.57 12.12 10.05
CA ALA A 29 6.70 11.24 9.29
C ALA A 29 5.22 11.50 9.58
N GLU A 30 4.85 11.73 10.84
CA GLU A 30 3.49 12.09 11.24
C GLU A 30 3.04 13.41 10.61
N ARG A 31 3.90 14.44 10.66
CA ARG A 31 3.62 15.75 10.02
C ARG A 31 3.44 15.61 8.51
N HIS A 32 4.35 14.89 7.85
CA HIS A 32 4.27 14.70 6.40
C HIS A 32 3.09 13.83 5.99
N ALA A 33 2.69 12.85 6.80
CA ALA A 33 1.50 12.04 6.54
C ALA A 33 0.24 12.92 6.54
N VAL A 34 0.13 13.86 7.48
CA VAL A 34 -0.97 14.85 7.51
C VAL A 34 -0.96 15.68 6.23
N LEU A 35 0.18 16.30 5.88
CA LEU A 35 0.29 17.13 4.68
C LEU A 35 -0.02 16.37 3.38
N ALA A 36 0.47 15.13 3.28
CA ALA A 36 0.23 14.29 2.11
C ALA A 36 -1.26 13.95 1.96
N LEU A 37 -1.95 13.59 3.05
CA LEU A 37 -3.38 13.32 2.99
C LEU A 37 -4.22 14.58 2.72
N ASP A 38 -3.77 15.75 3.18
CA ASP A 38 -4.41 17.02 2.82
C ASP A 38 -4.29 17.30 1.32
N ALA A 39 -3.09 17.13 0.76
CA ALA A 39 -2.89 17.28 -0.68
C ALA A 39 -3.79 16.32 -1.48
N VAL A 40 -3.95 15.06 -1.02
CA VAL A 40 -4.86 14.09 -1.64
C VAL A 40 -6.32 14.53 -1.52
N ALA A 41 -6.74 15.05 -0.36
CA ALA A 41 -8.11 15.54 -0.16
C ALA A 41 -8.43 16.76 -1.05
N MET A 42 -7.44 17.61 -1.36
CA MET A 42 -7.62 18.76 -2.24
C MET A 42 -7.92 18.34 -3.69
N VAL A 43 -7.30 17.24 -4.16
CA VAL A 43 -7.50 16.74 -5.53
C VAL A 43 -8.65 15.74 -5.65
N MET A 44 -9.03 15.09 -4.55
CA MET A 44 -10.09 14.07 -4.52
C MET A 44 -11.14 14.42 -3.44
N PRO A 45 -12.33 14.91 -3.84
CA PRO A 45 -13.35 15.36 -2.90
C PRO A 45 -14.05 14.23 -2.14
N HIS A 46 -13.95 12.98 -2.60
CA HIS A 46 -14.64 11.83 -2.01
C HIS A 46 -13.68 10.66 -1.76
N ILE A 47 -13.17 10.59 -0.54
CA ILE A 47 -12.30 9.50 -0.08
C ILE A 47 -13.12 8.63 0.88
N LEU A 48 -13.40 7.40 0.46
CA LEU A 48 -14.21 6.45 1.24
C LEU A 48 -13.45 5.80 2.40
N GLY A 49 -12.11 5.83 2.37
CA GLY A 49 -11.27 5.20 3.37
C GLY A 49 -9.88 4.87 2.84
N ILE A 50 -8.98 4.47 3.72
CA ILE A 50 -7.61 4.06 3.36
C ILE A 50 -7.42 2.58 3.66
N ALA A 51 -6.95 1.83 2.67
CA ALA A 51 -6.55 0.44 2.87
C ALA A 51 -5.04 0.35 3.14
N LEU A 52 -4.66 -0.13 4.32
CA LEU A 52 -3.25 -0.30 4.71
C LEU A 52 -2.92 -1.78 4.91
N ARG A 53 -1.72 -2.19 4.51
CA ARG A 53 -1.26 -3.56 4.76
C ARG A 53 -0.95 -3.74 6.24
N ARG A 54 -1.50 -4.80 6.84
CA ARG A 54 -1.33 -5.16 8.25
C ARG A 54 0.15 -5.19 8.64
N CYS A 55 0.45 -4.57 9.77
CA CYS A 55 1.79 -4.48 10.33
C CYS A 55 2.05 -5.65 11.30
N PRO A 56 3.28 -6.20 11.35
CA PRO A 56 3.69 -7.09 12.43
C PRO A 56 3.69 -6.34 13.76
N GLN A 57 3.52 -7.08 14.85
CA GLN A 57 3.80 -6.53 16.17
C GLN A 57 5.30 -6.35 16.33
N LEU A 58 5.69 -5.18 16.83
CA LEU A 58 7.06 -4.84 17.14
C LEU A 58 7.22 -4.77 18.66
N PRO A 59 8.44 -4.97 19.18
CA PRO A 59 8.77 -4.69 20.58
C PRO A 59 8.25 -3.31 21.01
N PRO A 60 7.83 -3.12 22.26
CA PRO A 60 7.22 -1.87 22.69
C PRO A 60 8.20 -0.68 22.59
N THR A 61 9.47 -0.88 22.93
CA THR A 61 10.45 0.21 22.97
C THR A 61 11.28 0.32 21.69
N ILE A 62 11.71 1.54 21.35
CA ILE A 62 12.60 1.78 20.21
C ILE A 62 13.97 1.14 20.43
N ALA A 63 14.48 1.16 21.68
CA ALA A 63 15.76 0.55 22.02
C ALA A 63 15.77 -0.97 21.75
N GLU A 64 14.70 -1.68 22.11
CA GLU A 64 14.54 -3.11 21.81
C GLU A 64 14.43 -3.37 20.30
N ARG A 65 13.69 -2.52 19.58
CA ARG A 65 13.56 -2.62 18.11
C ARG A 65 14.88 -2.42 17.40
N ILE A 66 15.72 -1.52 17.88
CA ILE A 66 17.05 -1.27 17.30
C ILE A 66 17.95 -2.49 17.52
N LYS A 67 17.91 -3.11 18.71
CA LYS A 67 18.71 -4.30 19.04
C LYS A 67 18.29 -5.54 18.24
N ASP A 68 17.00 -5.74 18.01
CA ASP A 68 16.50 -6.86 17.21
C ASP A 68 16.64 -6.59 15.70
N TYR A 69 17.48 -7.39 15.04
CA TYR A 69 17.72 -7.29 13.59
C TYR A 69 16.44 -7.37 12.76
N ARG A 70 15.50 -8.25 13.16
CA ARG A 70 14.23 -8.40 12.44
C ARG A 70 13.38 -7.14 12.58
N SER A 71 13.24 -6.63 13.80
CA SER A 71 12.51 -5.40 14.10
C SER A 71 13.10 -4.19 13.38
N ARG A 72 14.42 -4.05 13.32
CA ARG A 72 15.10 -2.97 12.61
C ARG A 72 14.70 -2.89 11.13
N ASN A 73 14.68 -4.03 10.45
CA ASN A 73 14.33 -4.10 9.03
C ASN A 73 12.85 -3.77 8.74
N VAL A 74 11.97 -3.92 9.72
CA VAL A 74 10.54 -3.66 9.53
C VAL A 74 10.03 -2.37 10.18
N ALA A 75 10.82 -1.77 11.07
CA ALA A 75 10.41 -0.64 11.88
C ALA A 75 9.99 0.57 11.03
N ASP A 76 10.75 0.88 9.98
CA ASP A 76 10.52 2.08 9.17
C ASP A 76 9.17 2.04 8.46
N TRP A 77 8.90 0.95 7.72
CA TRP A 77 7.63 0.86 6.99
C TRP A 77 6.44 0.68 7.93
N VAL A 78 6.62 0.08 9.12
CA VAL A 78 5.57 0.02 10.15
C VAL A 78 5.29 1.43 10.70
N MET A 79 6.32 2.23 10.95
CA MET A 79 6.19 3.61 11.39
C MET A 79 5.41 4.45 10.36
N TYR A 80 5.77 4.39 9.08
CA TYR A 80 5.05 5.16 8.05
C TYR A 80 3.58 4.77 7.93
N ARG A 81 3.25 3.47 8.02
CA ARG A 81 1.86 3.02 7.99
C ARG A 81 1.07 3.46 9.21
N LYS A 82 1.69 3.47 10.40
CA LYS A 82 1.07 3.99 11.61
C LYS A 82 0.83 5.50 11.51
N ALA A 83 1.79 6.26 11.00
CA ALA A 83 1.64 7.70 10.77
C ALA A 83 0.48 8.01 9.81
N LEU A 84 0.38 7.27 8.69
CA LEU A 84 -0.74 7.39 7.76
C LEU A 84 -2.07 7.00 8.38
N ALA A 85 -2.09 5.94 9.20
CA ALA A 85 -3.29 5.52 9.90
C ALA A 85 -3.78 6.61 10.86
N SER A 86 -2.91 7.13 11.73
CA SER A 86 -3.28 8.20 12.66
C SER A 86 -3.76 9.46 11.93
N ALA A 87 -3.12 9.83 10.81
CA ALA A 87 -3.55 10.96 9.99
C ALA A 87 -4.94 10.73 9.35
N ALA A 88 -5.25 9.51 8.92
CA ALA A 88 -6.56 9.16 8.36
C ALA A 88 -7.66 9.10 9.44
N GLU A 89 -7.34 8.55 10.61
CA GLU A 89 -8.23 8.53 11.78
C GLU A 89 -8.60 9.94 12.23
N ALA A 90 -7.65 10.87 12.27
CA ALA A 90 -7.89 12.28 12.58
C ALA A 90 -8.90 12.93 11.62
N ARG A 91 -8.97 12.44 10.38
CA ARG A 91 -9.91 12.87 9.33
C ARG A 91 -11.20 12.04 9.31
N ARG A 92 -11.37 11.10 10.26
CA ARG A 92 -12.47 10.14 10.36
C ARG A 92 -12.63 9.26 9.11
N TRP A 93 -11.55 9.06 8.35
CA TRP A 93 -11.56 8.12 7.23
C TRP A 93 -11.40 6.70 7.76
N PRO A 94 -12.28 5.75 7.38
CA PRO A 94 -12.17 4.38 7.85
C PRO A 94 -10.89 3.74 7.31
N ILE A 95 -10.21 2.98 8.18
CA ILE A 95 -8.98 2.29 7.84
C ILE A 95 -9.24 0.80 7.72
N HIS A 96 -8.89 0.25 6.56
CA HIS A 96 -9.04 -1.17 6.28
C HIS A 96 -7.66 -1.84 6.29
N TRP A 97 -7.37 -2.60 7.36
CA TRP A 97 -6.13 -3.36 7.46
C TRP A 97 -6.24 -4.71 6.72
N TYR A 98 -5.51 -4.87 5.63
CA TYR A 98 -5.52 -6.11 4.85
C TYR A 98 -4.23 -6.93 5.02
N ASP A 99 -4.35 -8.25 4.94
CA ASP A 99 -3.20 -9.15 4.90
C ASP A 99 -2.89 -9.52 3.44
N ALA A 100 -1.78 -9.01 2.90
CA ALA A 100 -1.38 -9.23 1.51
C ALA A 100 -1.32 -10.72 1.11
N LYS A 101 -1.01 -11.63 2.05
CA LYS A 101 -0.99 -13.08 1.78
C LYS A 101 -2.39 -13.67 1.60
N LYS A 102 -3.41 -13.02 2.15
CA LYS A 102 -4.82 -13.45 2.09
C LYS A 102 -5.63 -12.74 1.00
N VAL A 103 -5.14 -11.61 0.47
CA VAL A 103 -5.87 -10.82 -0.54
C VAL A 103 -6.02 -11.58 -1.86
N LEU A 104 -4.98 -12.30 -2.33
CA LEU A 104 -5.09 -13.10 -3.55
C LEU A 104 -6.17 -14.18 -3.43
N GLY A 105 -6.25 -14.89 -2.30
CA GLY A 105 -7.29 -15.90 -2.08
C GLY A 105 -8.71 -15.34 -1.86
N LEU A 106 -8.86 -14.04 -1.57
CA LEU A 106 -10.17 -13.37 -1.45
C LEU A 106 -10.63 -12.79 -2.79
N ALA A 107 -9.72 -12.30 -3.63
CA ALA A 107 -10.02 -11.84 -4.97
C ALA A 107 -10.59 -12.98 -5.84
N THR A 108 -9.99 -14.17 -5.77
CA THR A 108 -10.47 -15.37 -6.49
C THR A 108 -11.87 -15.81 -6.05
N ARG A 109 -12.24 -15.59 -4.78
CA ARG A 109 -13.58 -15.94 -4.25
C ARG A 109 -14.67 -14.94 -4.61
N ARG A 110 -14.34 -13.67 -4.83
CA ARG A 110 -15.28 -12.66 -5.33
C ARG A 110 -15.45 -12.70 -6.85
N SER A 111 -14.46 -13.20 -7.59
CA SER A 111 -14.60 -13.40 -9.04
C SER A 111 -15.43 -14.64 -9.40
N THR A 112 -15.57 -15.62 -8.51
CA THR A 112 -16.30 -16.88 -8.78
C THR A 112 -17.79 -16.86 -8.44
N SER A 113 -18.34 -15.78 -7.86
CA SER A 113 -19.79 -15.65 -7.59
C SER A 113 -20.57 -14.89 -8.66
N ARG A 114 -20.00 -14.70 -9.87
CA ARG A 114 -20.74 -14.21 -11.03
C ARG A 114 -20.87 -15.26 -12.14
N THR A 115 -21.19 -16.49 -11.78
CA THR A 115 -21.99 -17.33 -12.68
C THR A 115 -23.44 -16.90 -12.55
N SER A 116 -23.75 -15.70 -13.04
CA SER A 116 -25.13 -15.33 -13.31
C SER A 116 -25.54 -16.14 -14.53
N THR A 117 -26.27 -17.22 -14.28
CA THR A 117 -27.04 -17.96 -15.28
C THR A 117 -28.04 -17.00 -15.89
N ARG A 118 -27.61 -16.20 -16.88
CA ARG A 118 -28.53 -15.52 -17.77
C ARG A 118 -28.89 -16.54 -18.84
N ASN A 119 -30.02 -17.20 -18.61
CA ASN A 119 -30.79 -17.86 -19.66
C ASN A 119 -31.05 -16.83 -20.76
N PHE A 120 -30.24 -16.87 -21.81
CA PHE A 120 -30.53 -16.14 -23.03
C PHE A 120 -31.61 -16.92 -23.76
N SER A 121 -32.86 -16.47 -23.61
CA SER A 121 -33.97 -16.99 -24.40
C SER A 121 -33.62 -16.84 -25.89
N LYS A 122 -33.65 -17.96 -26.61
CA LYS A 122 -33.62 -17.99 -28.08
C LYS A 122 -34.81 -17.17 -28.61
N CYS A 123 -34.54 -16.00 -29.16
CA CYS A 123 -35.39 -15.41 -30.20
C CYS A 123 -34.66 -15.64 -31.53
N GLY A 124 -35.30 -16.40 -32.42
CA GLY A 124 -34.73 -16.83 -33.69
C GLY A 124 -34.51 -15.69 -34.69
N GLY A 125 -33.60 -15.94 -35.63
CA GLY A 125 -33.41 -15.09 -36.80
C GLY A 125 -32.11 -15.45 -37.51
N GLN A 126 -32.22 -15.95 -38.74
CA GLN A 126 -31.18 -16.63 -39.50
C GLN A 126 -30.23 -15.68 -40.25
N SER A 127 -29.06 -16.23 -40.55
CA SER A 127 -28.24 -16.05 -41.77
C SER A 127 -27.46 -14.76 -42.00
N GLY A 128 -26.21 -14.91 -42.47
CA GLY A 128 -25.47 -13.86 -43.17
C GLY A 128 -23.95 -13.90 -42.94
N ARG A 129 -23.22 -14.58 -43.83
CA ARG A 129 -21.75 -14.60 -43.92
C ARG A 129 -21.20 -13.20 -44.27
N HIS A 130 -20.01 -12.83 -43.77
CA HIS A 130 -18.83 -12.35 -44.54
C HIS A 130 -17.71 -11.82 -43.62
N GLY A 131 -16.46 -11.97 -44.08
CA GLY A 131 -15.22 -11.59 -43.37
C GLY A 131 -15.15 -10.10 -43.01
N THR A 132 -14.23 -9.68 -42.14
CA THR A 132 -12.89 -9.25 -42.58
C THR A 132 -11.93 -9.18 -41.38
N ARG A 133 -10.69 -9.61 -41.60
CA ARG A 133 -9.56 -9.49 -40.67
C ARG A 133 -9.04 -8.04 -40.72
N ILE A 134 -9.26 -7.26 -39.66
CA ILE A 134 -8.72 -5.90 -39.55
C ILE A 134 -7.49 -5.96 -38.64
N THR A 135 -6.32 -5.95 -39.27
CA THR A 135 -5.07 -5.52 -38.62
C THR A 135 -5.07 -4.00 -38.61
N SER A 136 -4.93 -3.38 -37.44
CA SER A 136 -4.53 -1.97 -37.38
C SER A 136 -3.50 -1.77 -36.27
N SER A 137 -2.33 -1.36 -36.75
CA SER A 137 -1.23 -0.76 -36.02
C SER A 137 -1.60 0.66 -35.56
N ARG A 138 -0.70 1.23 -34.74
CA ARG A 138 -0.41 2.66 -34.59
C ARG A 138 -0.96 3.33 -33.32
N TRP A 139 -0.14 3.31 -32.27
CA TRP A 139 -0.17 4.34 -31.24
C TRP A 139 0.96 5.35 -31.51
N ARG A 140 0.57 6.54 -31.99
CA ARG A 140 1.38 7.77 -31.89
C ARG A 140 0.90 8.55 -30.66
N ARG A 141 1.88 9.15 -30.00
CA ARG A 141 1.82 10.01 -28.81
C ARG A 141 1.01 11.30 -29.01
N PRO A 142 0.84 12.08 -27.92
CA PRO A 142 1.60 13.33 -27.83
C PRO A 142 2.77 13.26 -26.84
#